data_AF-A0A4Q4CIF6-F1
#
_entry.id   AF-A0A4Q4CIF6-F1
#
_cell.length_a   1.000
_cell.length_b   1.000
_cell.length_c   1.000
_cell.angle_alpha   90.00
_cell.angle_beta   90.00
_cell.angle_gamma   90.00
#
_symmetry.space_group_name_H-M   'P 1'
#
loop_
_entity.id
_entity.type
_entity.pdbx_description
1 polymer ?
#
loop_
_entity_poly.entity_id
_entity_poly.type
_entity_poly.pdbx_seq_one_letter_code
_entity_poly.pdbx_strand_id
1 'polypeptide(L)' 'PYPDLDIRVDDHPDPLAELRRLHAVSRQRYAGFRRFLAGRDHPGVFDRVVIETALAGPTS' A
#
# COMPACT_ATOMS: atom_id res chain seq x y z
N PRO A 1 17.84 5.02 7.48
CA PRO A 1 17.00 4.14 6.64
C PRO A 1 15.65 4.00 7.33
N TYR A 2 14.54 4.18 6.61
CA TYR A 2 13.19 4.00 7.14
C TYR A 2 12.62 2.67 6.64
N PRO A 3 11.78 1.98 7.42
CA PRO A 3 11.15 0.74 6.97
C PRO A 3 10.20 1.02 5.80
N ASP A 4 10.19 0.11 4.82
CA ASP A 4 9.27 0.18 3.68
C ASP A 4 7.80 0.04 4.12
N LEU A 5 7.57 -0.65 5.24
CA LEU A 5 6.25 -0.85 5.83
C LEU A 5 6.34 -0.72 7.35
N ASP A 6 5.60 0.24 7.90
CA ASP A 6 5.36 0.41 9.34
C ASP A 6 3.83 0.40 9.56
N ILE A 7 3.32 -0.67 10.16
CA ILE A 7 1.89 -0.85 10.41
C ILE A 7 1.66 -1.13 11.90
N ARG A 8 0.64 -0.50 12.45
CA ARG A 8 0.27 -0.61 13.86
C ARG A 8 -1.22 -0.92 13.96
N VAL A 9 -1.58 -1.67 15.00
CA VAL A 9 -2.97 -1.93 15.36
C VAL A 9 -3.12 -1.51 16.81
N ASP A 10 -3.86 -0.43 17.00
CA ASP A 10 -4.21 0.11 18.31
C ASP A 10 -5.69 -0.22 18.60
N ASP A 11 -6.04 -0.40 19.87
CA ASP A 11 -7.43 -0.63 20.34
C ASP A 11 -8.21 -1.79 19.68
N HIS A 12 -7.53 -2.85 19.23
CA HIS A 12 -8.19 -4.03 18.65
C HIS A 12 -8.26 -5.19 19.66
N PRO A 13 -9.42 -5.86 19.82
CA PRO A 13 -9.59 -6.97 20.77
C PRO A 13 -8.75 -8.22 20.40
N ASP A 14 -8.36 -8.35 19.12
CA ASP A 14 -7.41 -9.37 18.64
C ASP A 14 -6.33 -8.72 17.75
N PRO A 15 -5.30 -8.08 18.34
CA PRO A 15 -4.38 -7.24 17.58
C PRO A 15 -3.49 -8.05 16.62
N LEU A 16 -3.20 -9.32 16.94
CA LEU A 16 -2.36 -10.16 16.08
C LEU A 16 -3.12 -10.66 14.85
N ALA A 17 -4.40 -11.00 14.97
CA ALA A 17 -5.21 -11.35 13.81
C ALA A 17 -5.35 -10.15 12.86
N GLU A 18 -5.59 -8.95 13.39
CA GLU A 18 -5.73 -7.76 12.56
C GLU A 18 -4.41 -7.33 11.92
N LEU A 19 -3.28 -7.42 12.63
CA LEU A 19 -1.96 -7.19 12.03
C LEU A 19 -1.70 -8.12 10.84
N ARG A 20 -2.06 -9.41 10.94
CA ARG A 20 -1.93 -10.36 9.82
C ARG A 20 -2.83 -10.00 8.65
N ARG A 21 -4.06 -9.55 8.91
CA ARG A 21 -4.99 -9.07 7.88
C ARG A 21 -4.42 -7.85 7.15
N LEU A 22 -3.98 -6.84 7.90
CA LEU A 22 -3.38 -5.61 7.34
C LEU A 22 -2.09 -5.91 6.57
N HIS A 23 -1.25 -6.82 7.07
CA HIS A 23 -0.06 -7.25 6.34
C HIS A 23 -0.43 -7.94 5.02
N ALA A 24 -1.45 -8.81 5.00
CA ALA A 24 -1.92 -9.45 3.76
C ALA A 24 -2.46 -8.43 2.74
N VAL A 25 -3.26 -7.45 3.20
CA VAL A 25 -3.77 -6.35 2.37
C VAL A 25 -2.62 -5.49 1.82
N SER A 26 -1.65 -5.18 2.68
CA SER A 26 -0.44 -4.45 2.29
C SER A 26 0.29 -5.22 1.18
N ARG A 27 0.56 -6.51 1.32
CA ARG A 27 1.25 -7.27 0.27
C ARG A 27 0.51 -7.28 -1.07
N GLN A 28 -0.83 -7.24 -1.07
CA GLN A 28 -1.63 -7.20 -2.29
C GLN A 28 -1.57 -5.84 -2.99
N ARG A 29 -1.60 -4.73 -2.24
CA ARG A 29 -1.70 -3.38 -2.81
C ARG A 29 -0.34 -2.68 -2.93
N TYR A 30 0.60 -2.97 -2.05
CA TYR A 30 1.85 -2.25 -1.89
C TYR A 30 2.79 -2.39 -3.10
N ALA A 31 2.85 -3.56 -3.75
CA ALA A 31 3.71 -3.76 -4.93
C ALA A 31 3.27 -2.91 -6.15
N GLY A 32 1.96 -2.67 -6.31
CA GLY A 32 1.44 -1.75 -7.31
C GLY A 32 1.56 -0.30 -6.85
N PHE A 33 1.21 -0.04 -5.59
CA PHE A 33 1.15 1.30 -5.03
C PHE A 33 2.53 1.96 -4.87
N ARG A 34 3.59 1.20 -4.55
CA ARG A 34 4.96 1.75 -4.40
C ARG A 34 5.48 2.48 -5.62
N ARG A 35 4.92 2.23 -6.81
CA ARG A 35 5.29 2.88 -8.08
C ARG A 35 4.83 4.34 -8.12
N PHE A 36 3.87 4.71 -7.29
CA PHE A 36 3.32 6.06 -7.19
C PHE A 36 3.90 6.85 -6.02
N LEU A 37 4.61 6.20 -5.09
CA LEU A 37 5.27 6.88 -3.97
C LEU A 37 6.42 7.76 -4.46
N ALA A 38 6.63 8.91 -3.84
CA ALA A 38 7.75 9.78 -4.18
C ALA A 38 9.10 9.06 -4.04
N GLY A 39 9.92 9.18 -5.07
CA GLY A 39 11.26 8.60 -5.14
C GLY A 39 12.30 9.66 -5.43
N ARG A 40 13.56 9.24 -5.54
CA ARG A 40 14.65 10.15 -5.87
C ARG A 40 14.49 10.82 -7.25
N ASP A 41 13.87 10.10 -8.17
CA ASP A 41 13.77 10.49 -9.59
C ASP A 41 12.37 11.00 -9.99
N HIS A 42 11.38 10.99 -9.09
CA HIS A 42 10.04 11.52 -9.35
C HIS A 42 9.32 11.97 -8.06
N PRO A 43 8.49 13.02 -8.11
CA PRO A 43 7.83 13.59 -6.92
C PRO A 43 6.66 12.75 -6.37
N GLY A 44 6.41 11.56 -6.91
CA GLY A 44 5.21 10.77 -6.63
C GLY A 44 4.02 11.13 -7.53
N VAL A 45 2.97 10.32 -7.50
CA VAL A 45 1.69 10.54 -8.19
C VAL A 45 0.58 10.54 -7.16
N PHE A 46 -0.24 11.58 -7.13
CA PHE A 46 -1.35 11.74 -6.18
C PHE A 46 -2.72 11.77 -6.85
N ASP A 47 -2.77 11.82 -8.19
CA ASP A 47 -4.03 11.77 -8.92
C ASP A 47 -4.68 10.40 -8.75
N ARG A 48 -5.86 10.41 -8.11
CA ARG A 48 -6.58 9.17 -7.78
C ARG A 48 -7.01 8.41 -9.02
N VAL A 49 -7.43 9.07 -10.10
CA VAL A 49 -7.87 8.42 -11.32
C VAL A 49 -6.70 7.70 -11.99
N VAL A 50 -5.53 8.34 -12.01
CA VAL A 50 -4.30 7.73 -12.55
C VAL A 50 -3.90 6.50 -11.76
N ILE A 51 -3.91 6.59 -10.43
CA ILE A 51 -3.56 5.47 -9.54
C ILE A 51 -4.53 4.30 -9.72
N GLU A 52 -5.84 4.54 -9.67
CA GLU A 52 -6.86 3.50 -9.76
C GLU A 52 -6.84 2.81 -11.14
N THR A 53 -6.67 3.58 -12.23
CA THR A 53 -6.56 3.02 -13.59
C THR A 53 -5.36 2.07 -13.71
N ALA A 54 -4.22 2.43 -13.12
CA ALA A 54 -3.03 1.60 -13.17
C ALA A 54 -3.09 0.39 -12.21
N LEU A 55 -3.90 0.45 -11.15
CA LEU A 55 -4.11 -0.66 -10.21
C LEU A 55 -5.20 -1.65 -10.68
N ALA A 56 -6.13 -1.24 -11.55
CA ALA A 56 -7.23 -2.07 -12.01
C ALA A 56 -6.80 -3.34 -12.80
N GLY A 57 -5.56 -3.40 -13.27
CA GLY A 57 -5.05 -4.50 -14.10
C GLY A 57 -5.74 -4.58 -15.47
N PRO A 58 -5.21 -5.35 -16.44
CA PRO A 58 -5.90 -5.56 -17.71
C PRO A 58 -7.19 -6.36 -17.45
N THR A 59 -8.34 -5.77 -17.76
CA THR A 59 -9.61 -6.49 -17.87
C THR A 59 -9.46 -7.52 -18.98
N SER A 60 -9.36 -8.81 -18.62
CA SER A 60 -9.51 -9.93 -19.56
C SER A 60 -10.99 -10.23 -19.79
#